data_AF-A0A317Z9G9-F1
#
_entry.id   AF-A0A317Z9G9-F1
#
_cell.length_a   1.000
_cell.length_b   1.000
_cell.length_c   1.000
_cell.angle_alpha   90.00
_cell.angle_beta   90.00
_cell.angle_gamma   90.00
#
_symmetry.space_group_name_H-M   'P 1'
#
loop_
_entity.id
_entity.type
_entity.pdbx_description
1 polymer ?
#
loop_
_entity_poly.entity_id
_entity_poly.type
_entity_poly.pdbx_seq_one_letter_code
_entity_poly.pdbx_strand_id
1 'polypeptide(L)'
;MKSIKSVLETEAIFSQDKMHRYLLKKTWDIDKEVLTIITMYPHYDGVINVDLTTQLIVNKVAEKDEYGGVNFINLFSNIDTPINLKHIENSHDKHTDIHIMK
;
A
#
# COMPACT_ATOMS: atom_id res chain seq x y z
N MET A 1 -24.17 -25.25 11.55
CA MET A 1 -23.06 -24.64 10.80
C MET A 1 -23.21 -23.13 10.89
N LYS A 2 -22.15 -22.38 11.19
CA LYS A 2 -22.18 -20.91 11.29
C LYS A 2 -21.19 -20.35 10.27
N SER A 3 -21.66 -19.46 9.40
CA SER A 3 -20.80 -18.74 8.46
C SER A 3 -20.28 -17.46 9.13
N ILE A 4 -18.98 -17.22 9.01
CA ILE A 4 -18.35 -15.95 9.38
C ILE A 4 -17.87 -15.34 8.06
N LYS A 5 -18.21 -14.07 7.84
CA LYS A 5 -17.83 -13.32 6.64
C LYS A 5 -17.02 -12.11 7.05
N SER A 6 -15.95 -11.86 6.31
CA SER A 6 -15.20 -10.61 6.32
C SER A 6 -14.94 -10.19 4.88
N VAL A 7 -14.77 -8.89 4.65
CA VAL A 7 -14.43 -8.32 3.35
C VAL A 7 -13.15 -7.52 3.55
N LEU A 8 -12.16 -7.76 2.70
CA LEU A 8 -10.96 -6.93 2.62
C LEU A 8 -11.09 -6.06 1.37
N GLU A 9 -11.41 -4.79 1.56
CA GLU A 9 -11.42 -3.80 0.49
C GLU A 9 -9.99 -3.35 0.20
N THR A 10 -9.61 -3.32 -1.09
CA THR A 10 -8.30 -2.83 -1.53
C THR A 10 -8.47 -1.73 -2.56
N GLU A 11 -7.89 -0.56 -2.30
CA GLU A 11 -7.88 0.60 -3.20
C GLU A 11 -6.44 1.02 -3.44
N ALA A 12 -6.09 1.38 -4.68
CA ALA A 12 -4.78 1.96 -4.96
C ALA A 12 -4.91 3.22 -5.81
N ILE A 13 -4.12 4.22 -5.48
CA ILE A 13 -4.06 5.51 -6.17
C ILE A 13 -2.77 5.53 -6.99
N PHE A 14 -2.94 5.76 -8.30
CA PHE A 14 -1.85 5.82 -9.26
C PHE A 14 -1.81 7.18 -9.97
N SER A 15 -0.68 7.48 -10.61
CA SER A 15 -0.58 8.48 -11.66
C SER A 15 -1.51 8.14 -12.83
N GLN A 16 -1.81 9.14 -13.67
CA GLN A 16 -2.70 8.96 -14.82
C GLN A 16 -2.16 7.94 -15.85
N ASP A 17 -0.83 7.90 -16.02
CA ASP A 17 -0.12 6.93 -16.86
C ASP A 17 0.11 5.58 -16.17
N LYS A 18 -0.27 5.44 -14.90
CA LYS A 18 -0.08 4.26 -14.04
C LYS A 18 1.37 3.86 -13.84
N MET A 19 2.34 4.75 -14.07
CA MET A 19 3.76 4.50 -13.82
C MET A 19 4.17 4.72 -12.36
N HIS A 20 3.37 5.49 -11.61
CA HIS A 20 3.60 5.79 -10.21
C HIS A 20 2.42 5.33 -9.36
N ARG A 21 2.68 4.61 -8.26
CA ARG A 21 1.70 4.28 -7.23
C ARG A 21 1.96 5.14 -6.00
N TYR A 22 0.98 5.94 -5.62
CA TYR A 22 1.12 6.85 -4.48
C TYR A 22 0.60 6.25 -3.17
N LEU A 23 -0.40 5.39 -3.25
CA LEU A 23 -1.05 4.81 -2.08
C LEU A 23 -1.65 3.45 -2.42
N LEU A 24 -1.53 2.50 -1.50
CA LEU A 24 -2.29 1.26 -1.49
C LEU A 24 -2.99 1.15 -0.13
N LYS A 25 -4.32 1.07 -0.12
CA LYS A 25 -5.15 0.91 1.07
C LYS A 25 -5.67 -0.52 1.14
N LYS A 26 -5.71 -1.08 2.34
CA LYS A 26 -6.35 -2.35 2.66
C LYS A 26 -7.22 -2.17 3.91
N THR A 27 -8.54 -2.25 3.77
CA THR A 27 -9.50 -1.97 4.85
C THR A 27 -10.40 -3.18 5.06
N TRP A 28 -10.54 -3.62 6.30
CA TRP A 28 -11.42 -4.73 6.72
C TRP A 28 -12.45 -4.32 7.78
N ASP A 29 -12.29 -3.15 8.40
CA ASP A 29 -13.23 -2.56 9.34
C ASP A 29 -13.15 -1.03 9.23
N ILE A 30 -14.25 -0.36 8.91
CA ILE A 30 -14.27 1.10 8.71
C ILE A 30 -14.44 1.87 10.02
N ASP A 31 -14.86 1.18 11.10
CA ASP A 31 -15.13 1.80 12.39
C ASP A 31 -13.89 1.88 13.28
N LYS A 32 -12.74 1.37 12.80
CA LYS A 32 -11.46 1.33 13.52
C LYS A 32 -10.38 2.20 12.85
N GLU A 33 -9.33 2.49 13.61
CA GLU A 33 -8.21 3.31 13.16
C GLU A 33 -7.45 2.68 11.98
N VAL A 34 -6.80 3.51 11.18
CA VAL A 34 -6.00 3.07 10.02
C VAL A 34 -4.53 3.34 10.27
N LEU A 35 -3.69 2.31 10.11
CA LEU A 35 -2.24 2.45 10.26
C LEU A 35 -1.57 2.77 8.92
N THR A 36 -0.75 3.81 8.87
CA THR A 36 0.07 4.12 7.69
C THR A 36 1.48 3.54 7.83
N ILE A 37 1.92 2.78 6.83
CA ILE A 37 3.23 2.16 6.74
C ILE A 37 4.01 2.77 5.57
N ILE A 38 5.20 3.29 5.88
CA ILE A 38 6.15 3.79 4.88
C ILE A 38 7.03 2.63 4.42
N THR A 39 6.98 2.33 3.12
CA THR A 39 7.83 1.32 2.47
C THR A 39 8.69 1.97 1.40
N MET A 40 9.73 1.29 0.91
CA MET A 40 10.63 1.91 -0.08
C MET A 40 10.03 1.95 -1.49
N TYR A 41 9.69 0.78 -2.05
CA TYR A 41 9.29 0.64 -3.45
C TYR A 41 7.89 0.04 -3.59
N PRO A 42 7.09 0.47 -4.58
CA PRO A 42 5.80 -0.10 -4.83
C PRO A 42 5.95 -1.39 -5.63
N HIS A 43 5.13 -2.40 -5.32
CA HIS A 43 4.94 -3.53 -6.23
C HIS A 43 3.79 -3.23 -7.20
N TYR A 44 3.95 -3.56 -8.49
CA TYR A 44 2.93 -3.29 -9.53
C TYR A 44 1.59 -3.94 -9.22
N ASP A 45 1.63 -5.15 -8.70
CA ASP A 45 0.45 -5.95 -8.42
C ASP A 45 0.25 -6.09 -6.91
N GLY A 46 -0.16 -4.99 -6.26
CA GLY A 46 -0.54 -4.98 -4.84
C GLY A 46 -2.06 -4.95 -4.59
N VAL A 47 -2.84 -4.78 -5.67
CA VAL A 47 -4.29 -4.64 -5.63
C VAL A 47 -4.96 -6.01 -5.61
N ILE A 48 -4.58 -6.89 -6.53
CA ILE A 48 -5.12 -8.25 -6.63
C ILE A 48 -4.11 -9.25 -6.05
N ASN A 49 -2.88 -9.26 -6.57
CA ASN A 49 -1.82 -10.01 -5.93
C ASN A 49 -1.30 -9.24 -4.72
N VAL A 50 -0.86 -9.98 -3.71
CA VAL A 50 -0.33 -9.42 -2.47
C VAL A 50 1.04 -10.04 -2.26
N ASP A 51 2.08 -9.21 -2.26
CA ASP A 51 3.42 -9.67 -1.95
C ASP A 51 3.53 -10.06 -0.47
N LEU A 52 4.58 -10.83 -0.15
CA LEU A 52 4.78 -11.38 1.19
C LEU A 52 4.87 -10.28 2.26
N THR A 53 5.53 -9.15 1.98
CA THR A 53 5.68 -8.06 2.94
C THR A 53 4.34 -7.41 3.24
N THR A 54 3.56 -7.09 2.22
CA THR A 54 2.19 -6.55 2.38
C THR A 54 1.31 -7.51 3.17
N GLN A 55 1.36 -8.82 2.87
CA GLN A 55 0.57 -9.83 3.58
C GLN A 55 0.95 -9.94 5.06
N LEU A 56 2.25 -9.99 5.37
CA LEU A 56 2.73 -10.08 6.74
C LEU A 56 2.33 -8.85 7.57
N ILE A 57 2.40 -7.66 6.97
CA ILE A 57 2.00 -6.41 7.62
C ILE A 57 0.50 -6.43 7.94
N VAL A 58 -0.36 -6.75 6.95
CA VAL A 58 -1.81 -6.82 7.18
C VAL A 58 -2.14 -7.79 8.31
N ASN A 59 -1.54 -8.98 8.33
CA ASN A 59 -1.77 -9.95 9.39
C ASN A 59 -1.35 -9.41 10.77
N LYS A 60 -0.18 -8.79 10.88
CA LYS A 60 0.30 -8.25 12.16
C LYS A 60 -0.49 -7.06 12.66
N VAL A 61 -1.04 -6.25 11.76
CA VAL A 61 -1.92 -5.14 12.14
C VAL A 61 -3.30 -5.67 12.55
N ALA A 62 -3.88 -6.61 11.81
CA ALA A 62 -5.16 -7.23 12.15
C ALA A 62 -5.13 -7.96 13.51
N GLU A 63 -4.00 -8.61 13.86
CA GLU A 63 -3.78 -9.24 15.17
C GLU A 63 -3.89 -8.26 16.36
N LYS A 64 -3.75 -6.95 16.14
CA LYS A 64 -3.83 -5.93 17.21
C LYS A 64 -5.25 -5.57 17.61
N ASP A 65 -6.25 -5.87 16.79
CA ASP A 65 -7.68 -5.55 17.00
C ASP A 65 -8.02 -4.04 17.18
N GLU A 66 -7.03 -3.15 17.29
CA GLU A 66 -7.17 -1.69 17.35
C GLU A 66 -7.41 -1.05 15.97
N TYR A 67 -6.96 -1.73 14.90
CA TYR A 67 -6.94 -1.18 13.55
C TYR A 67 -7.90 -1.91 12.61
N GLY A 68 -8.50 -1.12 11.72
CA GLY A 68 -9.43 -1.57 10.69
C GLY A 68 -8.87 -1.51 9.27
N GLY A 69 -7.66 -0.97 9.11
CA GLY A 69 -6.99 -0.96 7.83
C GLY A 69 -5.53 -0.56 7.88
N VAL A 70 -4.87 -0.70 6.74
CA VAL A 70 -3.48 -0.29 6.51
C VAL A 70 -3.37 0.51 5.22
N ASN A 71 -2.70 1.65 5.31
CA ASN A 71 -2.23 2.43 4.18
C ASN A 71 -0.76 2.14 3.94
N PHE A 72 -0.40 1.78 2.71
CA PHE A 72 0.98 1.64 2.27
C PHE A 72 1.32 2.81 1.39
N ILE A 73 2.29 3.60 1.84
CA ILE A 73 2.90 4.68 1.06
C ILE A 73 4.34 4.31 0.76
N ASN A 74 4.83 4.76 -0.39
CA ASN A 74 6.14 4.41 -0.89
C ASN A 74 7.01 5.66 -0.97
N LEU A 75 8.26 5.58 -0.46
CA LEU A 75 9.24 6.65 -0.64
C LEU A 75 9.43 6.91 -2.14
N PHE A 76 9.60 5.85 -2.92
CA PHE A 76 9.64 5.90 -4.38
C PHE A 76 8.28 5.49 -4.93
N SER A 77 7.66 6.34 -5.73
CA SER A 77 6.34 6.03 -6.28
C SER A 77 6.43 5.25 -7.58
N ASN A 78 7.57 5.30 -8.29
CA ASN A 78 7.76 4.60 -9.54
C ASN A 78 7.76 3.08 -9.33
N ILE A 79 6.92 2.41 -10.10
CA ILE A 79 6.67 0.98 -9.97
C ILE A 79 7.72 0.15 -10.72
N ASP A 80 8.30 0.71 -11.78
CA ASP A 80 9.41 0.11 -12.50
C ASP A 80 10.72 0.59 -11.87
N THR A 81 11.05 0.03 -10.71
CA THR A 81 12.30 0.34 -10.02
C THR A 81 13.43 -0.50 -10.60
N PRO A 82 14.48 0.10 -11.19
CA PRO A 82 15.62 -0.66 -11.67
C PRO A 82 16.35 -1.35 -10.50
N ILE A 83 16.93 -2.52 -10.79
CA ILE A 83 17.70 -3.33 -9.81
C ILE A 83 18.85 -2.53 -9.18
N ASN A 84 19.37 -1.52 -9.89
CA ASN A 84 20.44 -0.64 -9.41
C ASN A 84 19.91 0.74 -9.02
N LEU A 85 19.95 1.03 -7.71
CA LEU A 85 19.49 2.29 -7.10
C LEU A 85 20.18 3.54 -7.65
N LYS A 86 21.40 3.41 -8.18
CA LYS A 86 22.15 4.52 -8.78
C LYS A 86 21.59 4.97 -10.12
N HIS A 87 20.72 4.16 -10.74
CA HIS A 87 20.13 4.43 -12.06
C HIS A 87 18.62 4.69 -11.96
N ILE A 88 18.09 5.00 -10.77
CA ILE A 88 16.68 5.35 -10.65
C ILE A 88 16.48 6.75 -11.21
N GLU A 89 16.06 6.82 -12.47
CA GLU A 89 15.47 8.01 -13.07
C GLU A 89 13.95 8.01 -12.79
N ASN A 90 13.35 9.19 -12.66
CA ASN A 90 11.92 9.35 -12.39
C ASN A 90 11.44 8.55 -11.17
N SER A 91 12.22 8.57 -10.08
CA SER A 91 11.99 7.79 -8.86
C SER A 91 10.72 8.24 -8.09
N HIS A 92 10.38 9.51 -8.22
CA HIS A 92 9.23 10.16 -7.63
C HIS A 92 8.50 10.99 -8.69
N ASP A 93 7.20 11.19 -8.48
CA ASP A 93 6.39 12.15 -9.21
C ASP A 93 5.94 13.29 -8.28
N LYS A 94 5.47 14.40 -8.85
CA LYS A 94 5.03 15.62 -8.14
C LYS A 94 3.98 15.39 -7.04
N HIS A 95 3.24 14.28 -7.07
CA HIS A 95 2.24 13.95 -6.04
C HIS A 95 2.74 12.98 -4.97
N THR A 96 3.98 12.49 -5.05
CA THR A 96 4.52 11.48 -4.13
C THR A 96 4.43 11.96 -2.68
N ASP A 97 4.88 13.18 -2.42
CA ASP A 97 4.94 13.73 -1.05
C ASP A 97 3.56 14.03 -0.45
N ILE A 98 2.55 14.29 -1.28
CA ILE A 98 1.18 14.59 -0.84
C ILE A 98 0.60 13.42 -0.06
N HIS A 99 0.94 12.19 -0.46
CA HIS A 99 0.46 10.99 0.20
C HIS A 99 1.32 10.59 1.41
N ILE A 100 2.56 11.08 1.50
CA ILE A 100 3.46 10.83 2.63
C ILE A 100 3.19 11.79 3.81
N MET A 101 2.83 13.04 3.53
CA MET A 101 2.66 14.09 4.55
C MET A 101 1.25 14.20 5.14
N LYS A 102 0.33 13.30 4.79
CA LYS A 102 -1.03 13.24 5.36
C LYS A 102 -1.06 12.41 6.63
#